data_AF-A0AAX4J1S8-F1
#
_entry.id   AF-A0AAX4J1S8-F1
#
_cell.length_a   1.000
_cell.length_b   1.000
_cell.length_c   1.000
_cell.angle_alpha   90.00
_cell.angle_beta   90.00
_cell.angle_gamma   90.00
#
_symmetry.space_group_name_H-M   'P 1'
#
loop_
_entity.id
_entity.type
_entity.pdbx_description
1 polymer ?
#
loop_
_entity_poly.entity_id
_entity_poly.type
_entity_poly.pdbx_seq_one_letter_code
_entity_poly.pdbx_strand_id
1 'polypeptide(L)'
;MSRQSNLERAKWRNKCREALSQHINDGLGLEINPQQVRLLPHEDDLYTWDVSENKRHLFKKHLSKLSTGPLMELCREVGLSFRAIRQQRTDSESENALPCQVQEQNAALKEELDLARQRVDLAEKRLERLAQAFRMLKRRNEVTANFILRHRAHMIDYIRESRCMKHY
;
A
#
# COMPACT_ATOMS: atom_id res chain seq x y z
N MET A 1 2.79 41.85 -31.91
CA MET A 1 2.94 41.10 -30.65
C MET A 1 3.10 39.57 -30.81
N SER A 2 3.51 39.03 -31.98
CA SER A 2 3.50 37.58 -32.27
C SER A 2 4.76 36.80 -31.81
N ARG A 3 5.92 37.45 -31.73
CA ARG A 3 7.21 36.76 -31.46
C ARG A 3 7.34 36.21 -30.03
N GLN A 4 6.91 36.99 -29.03
CA GLN A 4 7.03 36.57 -27.62
C GLN A 4 6.15 35.36 -27.31
N SER A 5 4.91 35.35 -27.80
CA SER A 5 3.98 34.23 -27.59
C SER A 5 4.50 32.92 -28.21
N ASN A 6 5.10 32.99 -29.40
CA ASN A 6 5.71 31.83 -30.05
C ASN A 6 6.95 31.31 -29.27
N LEU A 7 7.75 32.23 -28.72
CA LEU A 7 8.90 31.87 -27.88
C LEU A 7 8.45 31.17 -26.59
N GLU A 8 7.44 31.73 -25.91
CA GLU A 8 6.87 31.13 -24.71
C GLU A 8 6.27 29.74 -25.00
N ARG A 9 5.54 29.59 -26.11
CA ARG A 9 5.02 28.28 -26.53
C ARG A 9 6.16 27.27 -26.77
N ALA A 10 7.26 27.70 -27.36
CA ALA A 10 8.43 26.85 -27.59
C ALA A 10 9.08 26.40 -26.27
N LYS A 11 9.22 27.31 -25.29
CA LYS A 11 9.72 26.99 -23.94
C LYS A 11 8.85 25.94 -23.25
N TRP A 12 7.53 26.15 -23.24
CA TRP A 12 6.60 25.21 -22.63
C TRP A 12 6.63 23.84 -23.30
N ARG A 13 6.77 23.80 -24.63
CA ARG A 13 6.90 22.54 -25.37
C ARG A 13 8.16 21.76 -24.99
N ASN A 14 9.29 22.44 -24.82
CA ASN A 14 10.53 21.79 -24.39
C ASN A 14 10.42 21.28 -22.96
N LYS A 15 9.88 22.11 -22.05
CA LYS A 15 9.65 21.72 -20.66
C LYS A 15 8.75 20.48 -20.55
N CYS A 16 7.68 20.39 -21.33
CA CYS A 16 6.82 19.21 -21.28
C CYS A 16 7.46 17.99 -21.92
N ARG A 17 8.31 18.15 -22.94
CA ARG A 17 9.11 17.02 -23.44
C ARG A 17 10.02 16.46 -22.37
N GLU A 18 10.73 17.32 -21.64
CA GLU A 18 11.60 16.92 -20.54
C GLU A 18 10.81 16.18 -19.46
N ALA A 19 9.70 16.77 -18.98
CA ALA A 19 8.87 16.17 -17.94
C ALA A 19 8.27 14.81 -18.35
N LEU A 20 7.77 14.70 -19.58
CA LEU A 20 7.22 13.44 -20.09
C LEU A 20 8.32 12.39 -20.28
N SER A 21 9.49 12.77 -20.81
CA SER A 21 10.63 11.88 -20.99
C SER A 21 11.11 11.32 -19.66
N GLN A 22 11.26 12.18 -18.66
CA GLN A 22 11.64 11.79 -17.32
C GLN A 22 10.63 10.82 -16.72
N HIS A 23 9.33 11.11 -16.82
CA HIS A 23 8.29 10.22 -16.32
C HIS A 23 8.31 8.84 -16.99
N ILE A 24 8.54 8.78 -18.31
CA ILE A 24 8.67 7.51 -19.04
C ILE A 24 9.90 6.74 -18.55
N ASN A 25 11.04 7.41 -18.43
CA ASN A 25 12.30 6.79 -18.05
C ASN A 25 12.24 6.26 -16.61
N ASP A 26 11.75 7.08 -15.67
CA ASP A 26 11.61 6.72 -14.26
C ASP A 26 10.56 5.63 -14.05
N GLY A 27 9.42 5.70 -14.76
CA GLY A 27 8.30 4.78 -14.60
C GLY A 27 8.51 3.42 -15.27
N LEU A 28 9.18 3.39 -16.42
CA LEU A 28 9.32 2.18 -17.24
C LEU A 28 10.76 1.64 -17.30
N GLY A 29 11.75 2.38 -16.80
CA GLY A 29 13.17 2.05 -16.90
C GLY A 29 13.70 2.14 -18.34
N LEU A 30 13.18 3.10 -19.12
CA LEU A 30 13.60 3.34 -20.50
C LEU A 30 14.59 4.53 -20.57
N GLU A 31 15.29 4.67 -21.68
CA GLU A 31 16.17 5.81 -21.97
C GLU A 31 15.68 6.57 -23.22
N ILE A 32 14.51 7.20 -23.09
CA ILE A 32 13.95 8.01 -24.17
C ILE A 32 14.53 9.42 -24.10
N ASN A 33 14.91 9.97 -25.24
CA ASN A 33 15.29 11.38 -25.36
C ASN A 33 14.04 12.27 -25.39
N PRO A 34 14.02 13.45 -24.74
CA PRO A 34 12.89 14.38 -24.80
C PRO A 34 12.37 14.70 -26.20
N GLN A 35 13.25 14.74 -27.22
CA GLN A 35 12.83 15.00 -28.61
C GLN A 35 12.12 13.82 -29.27
N GLN A 36 12.35 12.60 -28.77
CA GLN A 36 11.71 11.37 -29.24
C GLN A 36 10.35 11.14 -28.58
N VAL A 37 10.00 11.89 -27.52
CA VAL A 37 8.70 11.78 -26.86
C VAL A 37 7.57 12.15 -27.82
N ARG A 38 6.70 11.18 -28.05
CA ARG A 38 5.45 11.29 -28.80
C ARG A 38 4.27 11.29 -27.83
N LEU A 39 3.38 12.27 -28.01
CA LEU A 39 2.11 12.28 -27.29
C LEU A 39 1.11 11.27 -27.89
N LEU A 40 1.27 10.95 -29.17
CA LEU A 40 0.54 9.90 -29.87
C LEU A 40 1.60 8.90 -30.38
N PRO A 41 2.00 7.92 -29.54
CA PRO A 41 2.95 6.89 -29.93
C PRO A 41 2.39 6.00 -31.04
N HIS A 42 3.28 5.42 -31.84
CA HIS A 42 2.98 4.35 -32.79
C HIS A 42 2.98 2.99 -32.09
N GLU A 43 2.47 1.96 -32.76
CA GLU A 43 2.51 0.59 -32.25
C GLU A 43 3.94 0.05 -32.05
N ASP A 44 4.91 0.59 -32.78
CA ASP A 44 6.33 0.23 -32.69
C ASP A 44 7.06 0.93 -31.53
N ASP A 45 6.47 1.99 -30.96
CA ASP A 45 7.07 2.70 -29.84
C ASP A 45 7.01 1.81 -28.57
N LEU A 46 8.00 1.96 -27.69
CA LEU A 46 8.14 1.11 -26.49
C LEU A 46 7.11 1.43 -25.38
N TYR A 47 6.34 2.50 -25.56
CA TYR A 47 5.42 2.99 -24.54
C TYR A 47 4.14 3.54 -25.18
N THR A 48 3.08 3.53 -24.39
CA THR A 48 1.83 4.26 -24.66
C THR A 48 1.36 4.99 -23.41
N TRP A 49 0.23 5.68 -23.51
CA TRP A 49 -0.31 6.51 -22.44
C TRP A 49 -1.59 5.88 -21.88
N ASP A 50 -1.58 5.62 -20.56
CA ASP A 50 -2.78 5.34 -19.78
C ASP A 50 -3.36 6.69 -19.33
N VAL A 51 -4.53 7.07 -19.85
CA VAL A 51 -5.09 8.42 -19.72
C VAL A 51 -6.50 8.35 -19.15
N SER A 52 -6.72 9.10 -18.07
CA SER A 52 -8.04 9.27 -17.46
C SER A 52 -9.01 9.97 -18.41
N GLU A 53 -10.28 9.58 -18.39
CA GLU A 53 -11.31 10.04 -19.33
C GLU A 53 -11.38 11.58 -19.45
N ASN A 54 -11.31 12.27 -18.31
CA ASN A 54 -11.35 13.73 -18.22
C ASN A 54 -10.17 14.45 -18.91
N LYS A 55 -9.03 13.77 -19.16
CA LYS A 55 -7.83 14.34 -19.78
C LYS A 55 -7.53 13.81 -21.19
N ARG A 56 -8.36 12.92 -21.74
CA ARG A 56 -8.19 12.39 -23.11
C ARG A 56 -8.11 13.48 -24.19
N HIS A 57 -8.71 14.63 -23.96
CA HIS A 57 -8.68 15.76 -24.88
C HIS A 57 -7.25 16.31 -25.13
N LEU A 58 -6.32 16.12 -24.18
CA LEU A 58 -4.90 16.51 -24.33
C LEU A 58 -4.18 15.63 -25.37
N PHE A 59 -4.63 14.39 -25.56
CA PHE A 59 -4.06 13.38 -26.45
C PHE A 59 -4.77 13.33 -27.81
N LYS A 60 -5.24 14.47 -28.31
CA LYS A 60 -5.84 14.58 -29.66
C LYS A 60 -4.85 15.05 -30.74
N LYS A 61 -3.74 15.68 -30.33
CA LYS A 61 -2.75 16.31 -31.23
C LYS A 61 -1.34 16.17 -30.67
N HIS A 62 -0.34 16.09 -31.51
CA HIS A 62 1.07 16.12 -31.06
C HIS A 62 1.45 17.46 -30.42
N LEU A 63 2.49 17.42 -29.57
CA LEU A 63 3.04 18.58 -28.83
C LEU A 63 3.33 19.81 -29.70
N SER A 64 3.72 19.62 -30.96
CA SER A 64 4.01 20.72 -31.90
C SER A 64 2.78 21.56 -32.27
N LYS A 65 1.57 20.97 -32.18
CA LYS A 65 0.29 21.58 -32.55
C LYS A 65 -0.52 22.08 -31.34
N LEU A 66 -0.04 21.86 -30.11
CA LEU A 66 -0.70 22.34 -28.90
C LEU A 66 -0.40 23.82 -28.66
N SER A 67 -1.39 24.54 -28.13
CA SER A 67 -1.19 25.88 -27.58
C SER A 67 -0.56 25.81 -26.19
N THR A 68 -0.18 26.96 -25.62
CA THR A 68 0.50 27.02 -24.33
C THR A 68 -0.31 26.42 -23.19
N GLY A 69 -1.63 26.64 -23.14
CA GLY A 69 -2.50 26.12 -22.07
C GLY A 69 -2.46 24.59 -21.95
N PRO A 70 -2.78 23.82 -23.01
CA PRO A 70 -2.68 22.37 -23.00
C PRO A 70 -1.27 21.83 -22.71
N LEU A 71 -0.21 22.55 -23.12
CA LEU A 71 1.16 22.18 -22.74
C LEU A 71 1.34 22.31 -21.21
N MET A 72 0.97 23.45 -20.62
CA MET A 72 1.05 23.65 -19.17
C MET A 72 0.26 22.58 -18.40
N GLU A 73 -0.91 22.21 -18.92
CA GLU A 73 -1.74 21.16 -18.33
C GLU A 73 -1.08 19.78 -18.40
N LEU A 74 -0.51 19.39 -19.54
CA LEU A 74 0.26 18.14 -19.67
C LEU A 74 1.40 18.07 -18.66
N CYS A 75 2.17 19.15 -18.55
CA CYS A 75 3.26 19.26 -17.59
C CYS A 75 2.80 19.12 -16.12
N ARG A 76 1.57 19.51 -15.79
CA ARG A 76 1.01 19.45 -14.43
C ARG A 76 0.41 18.07 -14.10
N GLU A 77 -0.20 17.43 -15.10
CA GLU A 77 -1.04 16.24 -14.90
C GLU A 77 -0.32 14.91 -15.14
N VAL A 78 0.91 14.96 -15.68
CA VAL A 78 1.77 13.78 -15.87
C VAL A 78 2.04 13.09 -14.53
N GLY A 79 1.80 11.77 -14.47
CA GLY A 79 1.90 10.94 -13.27
C GLY A 79 0.68 11.01 -12.36
N LEU A 80 -0.28 11.92 -12.60
CA LEU A 80 -1.50 12.07 -11.81
C LEU A 80 -2.72 11.55 -12.57
N SER A 81 -3.09 12.23 -13.65
CA SER A 81 -4.26 11.89 -14.46
C SER A 81 -3.91 11.03 -15.67
N PHE A 82 -2.63 10.95 -16.01
CA PHE A 82 -2.14 10.04 -17.03
C PHE A 82 -0.71 9.60 -16.71
N ARG A 83 -0.32 8.43 -17.19
CA ARG A 83 1.03 7.87 -17.01
C ARG A 83 1.49 7.09 -18.22
N ALA A 84 2.80 6.93 -18.36
CA ALA A 84 3.36 6.05 -19.36
C ALA A 84 3.20 4.58 -18.94
N ILE A 85 2.83 3.71 -19.88
CA ILE A 85 2.79 2.25 -19.71
C ILE A 85 3.56 1.59 -20.85
N ARG A 86 4.06 0.36 -20.65
CA ARG A 86 4.73 -0.39 -21.72
C ARG A 86 3.73 -0.72 -22.82
N GLN A 87 4.10 -0.44 -24.06
CA GLN A 87 3.33 -0.87 -25.22
C GLN A 87 3.43 -2.40 -25.30
N GLN A 88 2.29 -3.09 -25.25
CA GLN A 88 2.27 -4.52 -25.51
C GLN A 88 2.41 -4.71 -27.01
N ARG A 89 3.57 -5.22 -27.45
CA ARG A 89 3.73 -5.65 -28.83
C ARG A 89 2.76 -6.80 -29.04
N THR A 90 1.77 -6.61 -29.92
CA THR A 90 0.94 -7.70 -30.40
C THR A 90 1.73 -8.51 -31.42
N ASP A 91 2.90 -9.00 -31.03
CA ASP A 91 3.51 -10.10 -31.75
C ASP A 91 2.57 -11.28 -31.52
N SER A 92 1.92 -11.66 -32.61
CA SER A 92 0.96 -12.75 -32.64
C SER A 92 1.69 -14.01 -32.20
N GLU A 93 1.11 -14.69 -31.20
CA GLU A 93 1.48 -16.03 -30.73
C GLU A 93 2.76 -16.12 -29.86
N SER A 94 2.55 -16.45 -28.58
CA SER A 94 3.52 -17.09 -27.66
C SER A 94 4.31 -16.25 -26.63
N GLU A 95 3.68 -15.35 -25.86
CA GLU A 95 4.24 -14.91 -24.54
C GLU A 95 3.17 -14.60 -23.48
N ASN A 96 2.30 -15.55 -23.15
CA ASN A 96 1.46 -15.48 -21.93
C ASN A 96 1.72 -16.63 -20.95
N ALA A 97 2.81 -17.37 -21.13
CA ALA A 97 3.40 -18.13 -20.04
C ALA A 97 4.23 -17.14 -19.22
N LEU A 98 3.72 -16.70 -18.05
CA LEU A 98 4.57 -16.14 -17.01
C LEU A 98 5.82 -17.02 -16.88
N PRO A 99 7.04 -16.47 -16.76
CA PRO A 99 8.25 -17.30 -16.65
C PRO A 99 8.04 -18.37 -15.57
N CYS A 100 8.40 -19.62 -15.85
CA CYS A 100 8.12 -20.76 -14.98
C CYS A 100 8.59 -20.51 -13.53
N GLN A 101 9.73 -19.82 -13.36
CA GLN A 101 10.22 -19.35 -12.06
C GLN A 101 9.24 -18.44 -11.30
N VAL A 102 8.59 -17.49 -11.97
CA VAL A 102 7.62 -16.60 -11.33
C VAL A 102 6.37 -17.38 -10.93
N GLN A 103 5.97 -18.38 -11.72
CA GLN A 103 4.83 -19.24 -11.38
C GLN A 103 5.13 -20.12 -10.16
N GLU A 104 6.32 -20.73 -10.12
CA GLU A 104 6.80 -21.52 -8.98
C GLU A 104 6.95 -20.67 -7.71
N GLN A 105 7.56 -19.48 -7.80
CA GLN A 105 7.65 -18.55 -6.68
C GLN A 105 6.28 -18.13 -6.16
N ASN A 106 5.34 -17.82 -7.06
CA ASN A 106 3.97 -17.48 -6.66
C ASN A 106 3.25 -18.66 -6.00
N ALA A 107 3.51 -19.89 -6.44
CA ALA A 107 2.96 -21.09 -5.79
C ALA A 107 3.56 -21.29 -4.39
N ALA A 108 4.88 -21.19 -4.26
CA ALA A 108 5.58 -21.31 -2.99
C ALA A 108 5.15 -20.23 -1.98
N LEU A 109 5.03 -18.97 -2.41
CA LEU A 109 4.55 -17.87 -1.57
C LEU A 109 3.09 -18.07 -1.12
N LYS A 110 2.24 -18.63 -1.97
CA LYS A 110 0.85 -18.97 -1.59
C LYS A 110 0.82 -20.06 -0.53
N GLU A 111 1.62 -21.11 -0.69
CA GLU A 111 1.73 -22.19 0.29
C GLU A 111 2.27 -21.67 1.63
N GLU A 112 3.31 -20.83 1.61
CA GLU A 112 3.85 -20.19 2.82
C GLU A 112 2.81 -19.30 3.51
N LEU A 113 2.02 -18.54 2.74
CA LEU A 113 0.94 -17.72 3.26
C LEU A 113 -0.14 -18.58 3.94
N ASP A 114 -0.51 -19.71 3.35
CA ASP A 114 -1.50 -20.62 3.92
C ASP A 114 -0.98 -21.27 5.22
N LEU A 115 0.29 -21.69 5.25
CA LEU A 115 0.93 -22.20 6.46
C LEU A 115 1.00 -21.13 7.57
N ALA A 116 1.33 -19.89 7.22
CA ALA A 116 1.36 -18.78 8.16
C ALA A 116 -0.03 -18.52 8.76
N ARG A 117 -1.08 -18.55 7.93
CA ARG A 117 -2.48 -18.40 8.38
C ARG A 117 -2.87 -19.50 9.38
N GLN A 118 -2.58 -20.76 9.06
CA GLN A 118 -2.86 -21.87 9.98
C GLN A 118 -2.12 -21.75 11.31
N ARG A 119 -0.88 -21.25 11.30
CA ARG A 119 -0.10 -21.00 12.53
C ARG A 119 -0.72 -19.91 13.38
N VAL A 120 -1.21 -18.82 12.77
CA VAL A 120 -1.92 -17.74 13.47
C VAL A 120 -3.20 -18.29 14.11
N ASP A 121 -4.04 -19.01 13.36
CA ASP A 121 -5.28 -19.59 13.88
C ASP A 121 -5.03 -20.51 15.10
N LEU A 122 -3.96 -21.30 15.05
CA LEU A 122 -3.59 -22.17 16.17
C LEU A 122 -3.10 -21.36 17.38
N ALA A 123 -2.31 -20.31 17.16
CA ALA A 123 -1.82 -19.44 18.22
C ALA A 123 -2.97 -18.69 18.89
N GLU A 124 -3.93 -18.18 18.13
CA GLU A 124 -5.13 -17.52 18.64
C GLU A 124 -5.97 -18.45 19.52
N LYS A 125 -6.26 -19.67 19.04
CA LYS A 125 -6.96 -20.69 19.84
C LYS A 125 -6.23 -21.02 21.15
N ARG A 126 -4.88 -21.05 21.13
CA ARG A 126 -4.07 -21.26 22.34
C ARG A 126 -4.19 -20.08 23.30
N LEU A 127 -4.12 -18.85 22.80
CA LEU A 127 -4.28 -17.64 23.60
C LEU A 127 -5.67 -17.58 24.25
N GLU A 128 -6.74 -17.92 23.54
CA GLU A 128 -8.10 -17.98 24.10
C GLU A 128 -8.21 -18.97 25.25
N ARG A 129 -7.66 -20.17 25.09
CA ARG A 129 -7.64 -21.20 26.15
C ARG A 129 -6.87 -20.73 27.37
N LEU A 130 -5.69 -20.14 27.18
CA LEU A 130 -4.87 -19.60 28.26
C LEU A 130 -5.58 -18.45 28.98
N ALA A 131 -6.21 -17.53 28.23
CA ALA A 131 -6.98 -16.43 28.80
C ALA A 131 -8.17 -16.94 29.63
N GLN A 132 -8.87 -17.98 29.15
CA GLN A 132 -9.95 -18.60 29.91
C GLN A 132 -9.44 -19.27 31.20
N ALA A 133 -8.35 -20.02 31.13
CA ALA A 133 -7.72 -20.64 32.30
C ALA A 133 -7.27 -19.57 33.32
N PHE A 134 -6.65 -18.49 32.85
CA PHE A 134 -6.23 -17.38 33.69
C PHE A 134 -7.42 -16.70 34.41
N ARG A 135 -8.53 -16.46 33.69
CA ARG A 135 -9.77 -15.95 34.30
C ARG A 135 -10.29 -16.86 35.41
N MET A 136 -10.28 -18.18 35.19
CA MET A 136 -10.73 -19.14 36.19
C MET A 136 -9.80 -19.17 37.41
N LEU A 137 -8.48 -19.16 37.20
CA LEU A 137 -7.50 -19.14 38.28
C LEU A 137 -7.60 -17.85 39.10
N LYS A 138 -7.77 -16.71 38.44
CA LYS A 138 -7.97 -15.42 39.09
C LYS A 138 -9.19 -15.44 40.02
N ARG A 139 -10.34 -15.95 39.55
CA ARG A 139 -11.55 -16.10 40.38
C ARG A 139 -11.32 -17.00 41.60
N ARG A 140 -10.61 -18.13 41.42
CA ARG A 140 -10.27 -19.02 42.54
C ARG A 140 -9.40 -18.30 43.57
N ASN A 141 -8.37 -17.59 43.12
CA ASN A 141 -7.49 -16.83 44.00
C ASN A 141 -8.26 -15.75 44.77
N GLU A 142 -9.19 -15.04 44.14
CA GLU A 142 -10.04 -14.04 44.80
C GLU A 142 -10.91 -14.68 45.89
N VAL A 143 -11.51 -15.84 45.63
CA VAL A 143 -12.31 -16.58 46.63
C VAL A 143 -11.44 -17.02 47.81
N THR A 144 -10.27 -17.62 47.53
CA THR A 144 -9.33 -18.05 48.57
C THR A 144 -8.83 -16.86 49.40
N ALA A 145 -8.48 -15.73 48.76
CA ALA A 145 -8.06 -14.53 49.46
C ALA A 145 -9.15 -13.98 50.37
N ASN A 146 -10.40 -13.91 49.88
CA ASN A 146 -11.55 -13.48 50.68
C ASN A 146 -11.79 -14.39 51.90
N PHE A 147 -11.67 -15.71 51.72
CA PHE A 147 -11.79 -16.66 52.82
C PHE A 147 -10.71 -16.43 53.89
N ILE A 148 -9.45 -16.31 53.45
CA ILE A 148 -8.31 -16.04 54.35
C ILE A 148 -8.52 -14.73 55.11
N LEU A 149 -8.98 -13.67 54.43
CA LEU A 149 -9.24 -12.37 55.06
C LEU A 149 -10.33 -12.45 56.14
N ARG A 150 -11.45 -13.12 55.84
CA ARG A 150 -12.54 -13.32 56.82
C ARG A 150 -12.10 -14.13 58.02
N HIS A 151 -11.38 -15.24 57.77
CA HIS A 151 -10.87 -16.07 58.85
C HIS A 151 -9.89 -15.29 59.74
N ARG A 152 -8.99 -14.50 59.14
CA ARG A 152 -8.06 -13.64 59.88
C ARG A 152 -8.78 -12.60 60.72
N ALA A 153 -9.83 -11.96 60.21
CA ALA A 153 -10.64 -11.00 60.96
C ALA A 153 -11.31 -11.67 62.18
N HIS A 154 -11.97 -12.80 61.97
CA HIS A 154 -12.59 -13.59 63.04
C HIS A 154 -11.58 -14.00 64.12
N MET A 155 -10.38 -14.44 63.73
CA MET A 155 -9.32 -14.79 64.69
C MET A 155 -8.83 -13.58 65.50
N ILE A 156 -8.76 -12.39 64.90
CA ILE A 156 -8.41 -11.15 65.62
C ILE A 156 -9.49 -10.81 66.65
N ASP A 157 -10.76 -10.89 66.29
CA ASP A 157 -11.88 -10.60 67.19
C ASP A 157 -11.91 -11.60 68.36
N TYR A 158 -11.77 -12.89 68.07
CA TYR A 158 -11.67 -13.94 69.09
C TYR A 158 -10.54 -13.68 70.10
N ILE A 159 -9.35 -13.25 69.63
CA ILE A 159 -8.22 -12.92 70.51
C ILE A 159 -8.53 -11.68 71.37
N ARG A 160 -9.19 -10.66 70.82
CA ARG A 160 -9.59 -9.47 71.60
C ARG A 160 -10.56 -9.81 72.70
N GLU A 161 -11.63 -10.55 72.39
CA GLU A 161 -12.65 -10.98 73.34
C GLU A 161 -12.04 -11.86 74.45
N SER A 162 -11.17 -12.80 74.07
CA SER A 162 -10.46 -13.67 75.01
C SER A 162 -9.48 -12.93 75.94
N ARG A 163 -8.97 -11.76 75.53
CA ARG A 163 -8.16 -10.88 76.39
C ARG A 163 -9.02 -10.05 77.34
N CYS A 164 -10.18 -9.56 76.88
CA CYS A 164 -11.11 -8.80 77.73
C CYS A 164 -11.70 -9.67 78.86
N MET A 165 -11.96 -10.96 78.62
CA MET A 165 -12.48 -11.88 79.63
C MET A 165 -11.46 -12.27 80.72
N LYS A 166 -10.17 -11.99 80.55
CA LYS A 166 -9.12 -12.29 81.54
C LYS A 166 -8.80 -11.14 82.50
N HIS A 167 -9.50 -10.01 82.36
CA HIS A 167 -9.30 -8.79 83.16
C HIS A 167 -10.49 -8.44 84.07
N TYR A 168 -11.42 -9.38 84.29
CA TYR A 168 -12.48 -9.31 85.29
C TYR A 168 -12.20 -10.26 86.46
#